data_AF-A0A414CBC6-F1
#
_entry.id   AF-A0A414CBC6-F1
#
_cell.length_a   1.000
_cell.length_b   1.000
_cell.length_c   1.000
_cell.angle_alpha   90.00
_cell.angle_beta   90.00
_cell.angle_gamma   90.00
#
_symmetry.space_group_name_H-M   'P 1'
#
loop_
_entity.id
_entity.type
_entity.pdbx_description
1 polymer ?
#
loop_
_entity_poly.entity_id
_entity_poly.type
_entity_poly.pdbx_seq_one_letter_code
_entity_poly.pdbx_strand_id
1 'polypeptide(L)'
;MLFLSAMASTLAMRSFPIDVLLIFDYELQDNRFSPERLEEMQRYFNESTDNGKLYVNYPMVEACKHFLKMPDVEYLKRTVSREDALKYKSIVGNASRYQSFERHFIRPDVDDMIELTAIKALRLCGHNGEAGYESEYRDLDHETIVKAQNDTLRLADEVWVLGTCLLFILDYSTALIDFAGIESKLLG
;
A
#
# COMPACT_ATOMS: atom_id res chain seq x y z
N MET A 1 -9.35 -12.57 1.37
CA MET A 1 -9.60 -13.81 0.61
C MET A 1 -10.49 -13.57 -0.63
N LEU A 2 -11.66 -12.92 -0.51
CA LEU A 2 -12.49 -12.54 -1.67
C LEU A 2 -11.84 -11.51 -2.62
N PHE A 3 -11.01 -10.60 -2.08
CA PHE A 3 -10.33 -9.57 -2.86
C PHE A 3 -9.32 -10.14 -3.89
N LEU A 4 -8.59 -11.18 -3.48
CA LEU A 4 -7.67 -11.92 -4.36
C LEU A 4 -8.43 -12.87 -5.31
N SER A 5 -9.57 -13.44 -4.85
CA SER A 5 -10.36 -14.38 -5.66
C SER A 5 -11.03 -13.74 -6.88
N ALA A 6 -11.43 -12.46 -6.80
CA ALA A 6 -12.05 -11.78 -7.94
C ALA A 6 -11.03 -11.42 -9.04
N MET A 7 -9.78 -11.12 -8.67
CA MET A 7 -8.69 -10.81 -9.62
C MET A 7 -8.12 -12.06 -10.30
N ALA A 8 -8.16 -13.22 -9.64
CA ALA A 8 -7.59 -14.47 -10.14
C ALA A 8 -8.39 -15.16 -11.27
N SER A 9 -9.62 -14.71 -11.55
CA SER A 9 -10.56 -15.44 -12.43
C SER A 9 -10.25 -15.35 -13.94
N THR A 10 -9.18 -14.65 -14.35
CA THR A 10 -8.94 -14.33 -15.78
C THR A 10 -7.67 -14.94 -16.39
N LEU A 11 -6.80 -15.65 -15.66
CA LEU A 11 -5.55 -16.18 -16.24
C LEU A 11 -5.44 -17.71 -16.15
N ALA A 12 -5.55 -18.36 -17.31
CA ALA A 12 -5.46 -19.81 -17.47
C ALA A 12 -4.01 -20.32 -17.50
N MET A 13 -3.71 -21.18 -16.52
CA MET A 13 -2.91 -22.42 -16.60
C MET A 13 -1.70 -22.47 -17.57
N ARG A 14 -0.52 -22.21 -17.02
CA ARG A 14 0.75 -22.84 -17.43
C ARG A 14 1.56 -23.12 -16.17
N SER A 15 1.79 -24.40 -15.85
CA SER A 15 2.73 -24.93 -14.84
C SER A 15 3.06 -23.95 -13.71
N PHE A 16 2.15 -23.81 -12.73
CA PHE A 16 2.17 -22.72 -11.75
C PHE A 16 3.38 -22.78 -10.81
N PRO A 17 4.39 -21.90 -10.93
CA PRO A 17 5.06 -21.43 -9.72
C PRO A 17 3.95 -20.90 -8.79
N ILE A 18 3.95 -21.37 -7.54
CA ILE A 18 2.99 -20.90 -6.55
C ILE A 18 3.50 -19.53 -6.09
N ASP A 19 2.76 -18.47 -6.38
CA ASP A 19 3.02 -17.17 -5.78
C ASP A 19 2.56 -17.18 -4.31
N VAL A 20 3.48 -16.93 -3.39
CA VAL A 20 3.19 -16.77 -1.97
C VAL A 20 3.19 -15.29 -1.63
N LEU A 21 2.00 -14.76 -1.31
CA LEU A 21 1.83 -13.38 -0.88
C LEU A 21 1.57 -13.35 0.64
N LEU A 22 2.40 -12.61 1.36
CA LEU A 22 2.26 -12.39 2.80
C LEU A 22 1.76 -10.96 3.01
N ILE A 23 0.67 -10.80 3.76
CA ILE A 23 0.09 -9.48 4.07
C ILE A 23 0.07 -9.32 5.58
N PHE A 24 0.87 -8.40 6.09
CA PHE A 24 1.02 -8.12 7.51
C PHE A 24 0.54 -6.70 7.81
N ASP A 25 0.06 -6.49 9.02
CA ASP A 25 -0.25 -5.14 9.52
C ASP A 25 0.94 -4.63 10.34
N TYR A 26 1.20 -3.32 10.26
CA TYR A 26 2.21 -2.62 11.06
C TYR A 26 1.70 -2.38 12.48
N GLU A 27 1.48 -3.48 13.20
CA GLU A 27 0.72 -3.52 14.43
C GLU A 27 1.52 -3.05 15.64
N LEU A 28 1.58 -1.73 15.85
CA LEU A 28 2.32 -1.07 16.93
C LEU A 28 1.92 -1.50 18.36
N GLN A 29 0.73 -2.08 18.53
CA GLN A 29 0.25 -2.58 19.82
C GLN A 29 0.69 -4.01 20.16
N ASP A 30 1.22 -4.78 19.20
CA ASP A 30 1.72 -6.12 19.52
C ASP A 30 2.98 -5.97 20.39
N ASN A 31 3.00 -6.66 21.54
CA ASN A 31 4.15 -6.64 22.45
C ASN A 31 5.43 -7.26 21.86
N ARG A 32 5.31 -7.91 20.70
CA ARG A 32 6.41 -8.48 19.90
C ARG A 32 6.75 -7.62 18.69
N PHE A 33 6.07 -6.48 18.49
CA PHE A 33 6.41 -5.53 17.43
C PHE A 33 7.86 -5.09 17.58
N SER A 34 8.62 -5.22 16.49
CA SER A 34 10.01 -4.77 16.39
C SER A 34 10.22 -4.25 14.97
N PRO A 35 10.55 -2.95 14.82
CA PRO A 35 10.93 -2.36 13.53
C PRO A 35 12.02 -3.15 12.82
N GLU A 36 13.03 -3.59 13.57
CA GLU A 36 14.20 -4.31 13.06
C GLU A 36 13.83 -5.69 12.52
N ARG A 37 12.99 -6.43 13.26
CA ARG A 37 12.47 -7.73 12.78
C ARG A 37 11.62 -7.58 11.53
N LEU A 38 10.82 -6.52 11.45
CA LEU A 38 10.00 -6.29 10.26
C LEU A 38 10.88 -5.99 9.03
N GLU A 39 11.96 -5.22 9.18
CA GLU A 39 12.93 -5.02 8.11
C GLU A 39 13.62 -6.33 7.70
N GLU A 40 14.02 -7.17 8.65
CA GLU A 40 14.57 -8.50 8.37
C GLU A 40 13.58 -9.38 7.60
N MET A 41 12.30 -9.37 8.02
CA MET A 41 11.24 -10.08 7.32
C MET A 41 11.02 -9.55 5.91
N GLN A 42 11.03 -8.23 5.71
CA GLN A 42 10.86 -7.62 4.39
C GLN A 42 12.01 -7.98 3.44
N ARG A 43 13.26 -8.03 3.94
CA ARG A 43 14.41 -8.51 3.17
C ARG A 43 14.30 -9.98 2.77
N TYR A 44 13.79 -10.82 3.67
CA TYR A 44 13.69 -12.26 3.45
C TYR A 44 12.52 -12.63 2.51
N PHE A 45 11.39 -11.95 2.66
CA PHE A 45 10.17 -12.16 1.89
C PHE A 45 10.01 -11.09 0.78
N ASN A 46 10.85 -11.13 -0.25
CA ASN A 46 10.88 -10.12 -1.32
C ASN A 46 10.43 -10.61 -2.70
N GLU A 47 10.31 -11.92 -2.93
CA GLU A 47 9.99 -12.52 -4.23
C GLU A 47 8.88 -13.57 -4.08
N SER A 48 7.75 -13.38 -4.78
CA SER A 48 6.54 -14.19 -4.60
C SER A 48 6.73 -15.63 -5.04
N THR A 49 7.60 -15.85 -6.02
CA THR A 49 7.91 -17.18 -6.58
C THR A 49 8.99 -17.96 -5.80
N ASP A 50 9.60 -17.36 -4.78
CA ASP A 50 10.63 -17.98 -3.93
C ASP A 50 10.15 -18.12 -2.47
N ASN A 51 10.68 -17.33 -1.53
CA ASN A 51 10.31 -17.38 -0.11
C ASN A 51 8.95 -16.73 0.17
N GLY A 52 8.39 -16.04 -0.83
CA GLY A 52 7.17 -15.25 -0.74
C GLY A 52 7.47 -13.75 -0.73
N LYS A 53 6.47 -12.95 -1.06
CA LYS A 53 6.57 -11.48 -1.09
C LYS A 53 5.72 -10.87 0.01
N LEU A 54 6.34 -10.06 0.86
CA LEU A 54 5.71 -9.39 1.99
C LEU A 54 5.19 -8.00 1.62
N TYR A 55 3.92 -7.78 1.93
CA TYR A 55 3.23 -6.51 1.91
C TYR A 55 2.87 -6.13 3.35
N VAL A 56 3.27 -4.95 3.78
CA VAL A 56 2.91 -4.41 5.10
C VAL A 56 1.91 -3.27 4.95
N ASN A 57 0.76 -3.36 5.60
CA ASN A 57 -0.21 -2.27 5.65
C ASN A 57 0.04 -1.39 6.87
N TYR A 58 0.07 -0.07 6.65
CA TYR A 58 0.45 0.92 7.65
C TYR A 58 -0.74 1.81 8.03
N PRO A 59 -1.22 1.78 9.27
CA PRO A 59 -0.85 0.85 10.35
C PRO A 59 -1.48 -0.56 10.21
N MET A 60 -2.56 -0.70 9.41
CA MET A 60 -3.30 -1.95 9.26
C MET A 60 -4.13 -1.95 7.97
N VAL A 61 -4.82 -3.07 7.66
CA VAL A 61 -5.60 -3.26 6.43
C VAL A 61 -6.60 -2.13 6.13
N GLU A 62 -7.14 -1.45 7.16
CA GLU A 62 -8.00 -0.27 6.99
C GLU A 62 -7.33 0.87 6.19
N ALA A 63 -6.00 0.93 6.13
CA ALA A 63 -5.27 1.91 5.32
C ALA A 63 -5.59 1.80 3.83
N CYS A 64 -5.89 0.59 3.33
CA CYS A 64 -6.27 0.35 1.95
C CYS A 64 -7.56 1.08 1.55
N LYS A 65 -8.39 1.45 2.53
CA LYS A 65 -9.68 2.10 2.31
C LYS A 65 -9.77 3.47 2.97
N HIS A 66 -8.68 4.05 3.49
CA HIS A 66 -8.72 5.34 4.19
C HIS A 66 -8.68 6.54 3.20
N PHE A 67 -9.70 6.62 2.35
CA PHE A 67 -9.92 7.68 1.38
C PHE A 67 -11.24 8.41 1.69
N LEU A 68 -11.23 9.74 1.66
CA LEU A 68 -12.41 10.56 2.00
C LEU A 68 -13.28 10.85 0.77
N LYS A 69 -12.69 10.78 -0.43
CA LYS A 69 -13.33 11.00 -1.74
C LYS A 69 -12.48 10.32 -2.83
N MET A 70 -12.84 10.48 -4.11
CA MET A 70 -11.93 10.18 -5.22
C MET A 70 -12.04 11.27 -6.29
N PRO A 71 -10.91 11.81 -6.79
CA PRO A 71 -9.55 11.66 -6.25
C PRO A 71 -9.39 12.31 -4.86
N ASP A 72 -8.55 11.74 -3.99
CA ASP A 72 -8.24 12.26 -2.63
C ASP A 72 -6.77 12.69 -2.55
N VAL A 73 -6.46 13.90 -3.00
CA VAL A 73 -5.09 14.45 -3.00
C VAL A 73 -4.50 14.53 -1.60
N GLU A 74 -5.32 14.81 -0.59
CA GLU A 74 -4.90 14.90 0.80
C GLU A 74 -4.46 13.54 1.36
N TYR A 75 -4.85 12.43 0.73
CA TYR A 75 -4.31 11.11 1.06
C TYR A 75 -2.79 11.09 0.98
N LEU A 76 -2.17 11.80 0.03
CA LEU A 76 -0.72 11.80 -0.18
C LEU A 76 0.06 12.34 1.03
N LYS A 77 -0.58 13.10 1.92
CA LYS A 77 0.02 13.65 3.16
C LYS A 77 -0.50 12.99 4.43
N ARG A 78 -1.44 12.05 4.32
CA ARG A 78 -2.17 11.49 5.47
C ARG A 78 -1.27 10.60 6.32
N THR A 79 -1.01 11.01 7.55
CA THR A 79 -0.32 10.22 8.57
C THR A 79 -1.28 9.92 9.73
N VAL A 80 -0.85 9.08 10.66
CA VAL A 80 -1.51 8.83 11.94
C VAL A 80 -0.44 8.81 13.03
N SER A 81 -0.72 9.40 14.19
CA SER A 81 0.20 9.31 15.33
C SER A 81 0.24 7.89 15.89
N ARG A 82 1.30 7.56 16.63
CA ARG A 82 1.39 6.28 17.37
C ARG A 82 0.18 6.04 18.26
N GLU A 83 -0.29 7.07 18.97
CA GLU A 83 -1.47 6.97 19.83
C GLU A 83 -2.73 6.67 19.01
N ASP A 84 -2.91 7.37 17.88
CA ASP A 84 -4.08 7.22 17.03
C ASP A 84 -4.10 5.90 16.27
N ALA A 85 -2.94 5.27 16.05
CA ALA A 85 -2.83 3.94 15.45
C ALA A 85 -3.66 2.88 16.22
N LEU A 86 -3.77 3.01 17.55
CA LEU A 86 -4.53 2.10 18.42
C LEU A 86 -6.04 2.12 18.13
N LYS A 87 -6.56 3.27 17.72
CA LYS A 87 -7.97 3.51 17.39
C LYS A 87 -8.18 3.68 15.89
N TYR A 88 -7.19 3.33 15.07
CA TYR A 88 -7.18 3.62 13.65
C TYR A 88 -8.36 3.02 12.90
N LYS A 89 -8.75 1.79 13.25
CA LYS A 89 -9.95 1.16 12.68
C LYS A 89 -11.22 1.99 12.90
N SER A 90 -11.37 2.60 14.07
CA SER A 90 -12.49 3.51 14.38
C SER A 90 -12.37 4.82 13.60
N ILE A 91 -11.15 5.38 13.51
CA ILE A 91 -10.89 6.59 12.71
C ILE A 91 -11.33 6.38 11.26
N VAL A 92 -10.88 5.29 10.62
CA VAL A 92 -11.27 4.96 9.24
C VAL A 92 -12.77 4.66 9.13
N GLY A 93 -13.35 3.97 10.12
CA GLY A 93 -14.78 3.68 10.17
C GLY A 93 -15.66 4.94 10.19
N ASN A 94 -15.19 6.01 10.82
CA ASN A 94 -15.93 7.27 10.93
C ASN A 94 -15.64 8.25 9.79
N ALA A 95 -14.41 8.28 9.27
CA ALA A 95 -13.97 9.28 8.30
C ALA A 95 -14.07 8.81 6.84
N SER A 96 -13.79 7.53 6.57
CA SER A 96 -13.65 7.06 5.19
C SER A 96 -14.98 7.03 4.44
N ARG A 97 -14.96 7.41 3.15
CA ARG A 97 -16.06 7.14 2.22
C ARG A 97 -16.18 5.64 1.92
N TYR A 98 -15.06 4.91 1.94
CA TYR A 98 -14.97 3.52 1.51
C TYR A 98 -15.03 2.58 2.71
N GLN A 99 -16.24 2.17 3.08
CA GLN A 99 -16.44 1.31 4.26
C GLN A 99 -16.31 -0.20 4.00
N SER A 100 -16.69 -0.67 2.81
CA SER A 100 -16.68 -2.09 2.42
C SER A 100 -15.81 -2.32 1.18
N PHE A 101 -14.86 -3.24 1.28
CA PHE A 101 -14.04 -3.69 0.15
C PHE A 101 -14.91 -4.26 -0.98
N GLU A 102 -15.84 -5.16 -0.65
CA GLU A 102 -16.72 -5.84 -1.62
C GLU A 102 -17.61 -4.89 -2.40
N ARG A 103 -18.09 -3.81 -1.77
CA ARG A 103 -19.03 -2.88 -2.41
C ARG A 103 -18.34 -1.71 -3.10
N HIS A 104 -17.20 -1.26 -2.58
CA HIS A 104 -16.65 0.03 -2.99
C HIS A 104 -15.32 -0.06 -3.73
N PHE A 105 -14.65 -1.22 -3.75
CA PHE A 105 -13.48 -1.37 -4.59
C PHE A 105 -13.91 -1.84 -5.97
N ILE A 106 -14.42 -0.88 -6.71
CA ILE A 106 -14.85 -1.01 -8.10
C ILE A 106 -14.10 0.03 -8.92
N ARG A 107 -13.90 -0.25 -10.21
CA ARG A 107 -13.32 0.74 -11.13
C ARG A 107 -14.35 1.86 -11.39
N PRO A 108 -13.93 3.13 -11.56
CA PRO A 108 -12.53 3.57 -11.63
C PRO A 108 -11.86 3.83 -10.27
N ASP A 109 -12.62 3.93 -9.17
CA ASP A 109 -12.11 4.37 -7.87
C ASP A 109 -10.93 3.51 -7.37
N VAL A 110 -10.94 2.19 -7.60
CA VAL A 110 -9.83 1.30 -7.19
C VAL A 110 -8.53 1.58 -7.95
N ASP A 111 -8.60 2.03 -9.20
CA ASP A 111 -7.41 2.35 -9.98
C ASP A 111 -6.76 3.61 -9.41
N ASP A 112 -7.57 4.63 -9.14
CA ASP A 112 -7.12 5.88 -8.49
C ASP A 112 -6.56 5.58 -7.08
N MET A 113 -7.11 4.62 -6.32
CA MET A 113 -6.55 4.19 -5.02
C MET A 113 -5.15 3.56 -5.15
N ILE A 114 -4.97 2.67 -6.12
CA ILE A 114 -3.68 1.99 -6.34
C ILE A 114 -2.63 3.02 -6.78
N GLU A 115 -2.99 3.89 -7.72
CA GLU A 115 -2.13 4.96 -8.22
C GLU A 115 -1.72 5.95 -7.12
N LEU A 116 -2.68 6.46 -6.32
CA LEU A 116 -2.37 7.32 -5.17
C LEU A 116 -1.48 6.62 -4.13
N THR A 117 -1.67 5.32 -3.93
CA THR A 117 -0.85 4.52 -3.00
C THR A 117 0.59 4.39 -3.52
N ALA A 118 0.78 4.15 -4.81
CA ALA A 118 2.09 4.09 -5.44
C ALA A 118 2.83 5.42 -5.36
N ILE A 119 2.17 6.52 -5.75
CA ILE A 119 2.72 7.89 -5.65
C ILE A 119 3.09 8.22 -4.21
N LYS A 120 2.26 7.81 -3.24
CA LYS A 120 2.54 8.06 -1.83
C LYS A 120 3.74 7.26 -1.32
N ALA A 121 3.86 5.99 -1.72
CA ALA A 121 5.02 5.16 -1.37
C ALA A 121 6.32 5.77 -1.93
N LEU A 122 6.30 6.21 -3.19
CA LEU A 122 7.40 6.93 -3.83
C LEU A 122 7.81 8.19 -3.06
N ARG A 123 6.85 9.05 -2.70
CA ARG A 123 7.11 10.27 -1.93
C ARG A 123 7.71 9.99 -0.56
N LEU A 124 7.20 8.97 0.13
CA LEU A 124 7.74 8.52 1.41
C LEU A 124 9.20 8.10 1.27
N CYS A 125 9.56 7.45 0.17
CA CYS A 125 10.93 7.04 -0.13
C CYS A 125 11.80 8.14 -0.78
N GLY A 126 11.31 9.38 -0.87
CA GLY A 126 12.06 10.54 -1.36
C GLY A 126 12.04 10.74 -2.87
N HIS A 127 11.20 10.01 -3.60
CA HIS A 127 10.99 10.20 -5.03
C HIS A 127 9.97 11.33 -5.30
N ASN A 128 10.22 12.12 -6.34
CA ASN A 128 9.46 13.33 -6.64
C ASN A 128 8.73 13.29 -8.00
N GLY A 129 8.76 12.17 -8.74
CA GLY A 129 8.13 12.05 -10.05
C GLY A 129 8.92 12.67 -11.20
N GLU A 130 10.21 12.98 -11.01
CA GLU A 130 11.05 13.64 -12.03
C GLU A 130 11.30 12.74 -13.25
N ALA A 131 11.40 11.43 -13.04
CA ALA A 131 11.55 10.43 -14.11
C ALA A 131 10.21 9.83 -14.57
N GLY A 132 9.10 10.29 -14.00
CA GLY A 132 7.75 9.74 -14.17
C GLY A 132 7.46 8.62 -13.17
N TYR A 133 6.26 8.67 -12.57
CA TYR A 133 5.88 7.77 -11.47
C TYR A 133 5.93 6.28 -11.83
N GLU A 134 5.61 5.89 -13.06
CA GLU A 134 5.67 4.48 -13.48
C GLU A 134 7.11 3.94 -13.44
N SER A 135 8.07 4.71 -13.97
CA SER A 135 9.48 4.31 -13.99
C SER A 135 10.04 4.27 -12.58
N GLU A 136 9.75 5.30 -11.78
CA GLU A 136 10.22 5.35 -10.38
C GLU A 136 9.64 4.22 -9.55
N TYR A 137 8.35 3.88 -9.75
CA TYR A 137 7.71 2.77 -9.04
C TYR A 137 8.34 1.42 -9.37
N ARG A 138 8.74 1.20 -10.63
CA ARG A 138 9.38 -0.06 -11.06
C ARG A 138 10.68 -0.35 -10.30
N ASP A 139 11.38 0.70 -9.89
CA ASP A 139 12.64 0.60 -9.13
C ASP A 139 12.42 0.64 -7.61
N LEU A 140 11.16 0.76 -7.14
CA LEU A 140 10.83 0.87 -5.72
C LEU A 140 10.87 -0.51 -5.04
N ASP A 141 11.74 -0.62 -4.04
CA ASP A 141 11.81 -1.79 -3.15
C ASP A 141 10.94 -1.59 -1.89
N HIS A 142 10.16 -2.61 -1.55
CA HIS A 142 9.35 -2.63 -0.33
C HIS A 142 10.20 -2.55 0.95
N GLU A 143 11.46 -3.00 0.92
CA GLU A 143 12.40 -2.77 2.04
C GLU A 143 12.59 -1.26 2.31
N THR A 144 12.68 -0.45 1.26
CA THR A 144 12.83 1.01 1.38
C THR A 144 11.58 1.64 2.01
N ILE A 145 10.39 1.10 1.73
CA ILE A 145 9.13 1.54 2.35
C ILE A 145 9.14 1.25 3.85
N VAL A 146 9.51 0.04 4.27
CA VAL A 146 9.57 -0.32 5.71
C VAL A 146 10.57 0.57 6.45
N LYS A 147 11.77 0.77 5.90
CA LYS A 147 12.79 1.64 6.50
C LYS A 147 12.28 3.07 6.68
N ALA A 148 11.65 3.64 5.64
CA ALA A 148 11.11 4.98 5.70
C ALA A 148 9.95 5.12 6.72
N GLN A 149 9.10 4.10 6.85
CA GLN A 149 8.06 4.06 7.89
C GLN A 149 8.65 3.98 9.30
N ASN A 150 9.65 3.11 9.50
CA ASN A 150 10.35 2.98 10.79
C ASN A 150 11.05 4.28 11.18
N ASP A 151 11.73 4.94 10.24
CA ASP A 151 12.38 6.23 10.48
C ASP A 151 11.36 7.33 10.79
N THR A 152 10.23 7.38 10.08
CA THR A 152 9.15 8.34 10.37
C THR A 152 8.57 8.12 11.76
N LEU A 153 8.31 6.86 12.14
CA LEU A 153 7.84 6.52 13.47
C LEU A 153 8.85 6.93 14.55
N ARG A 154 10.15 6.74 14.31
CA ARG A 154 11.21 7.09 15.25
C ARG A 154 11.41 8.60 15.39
N LEU A 155 11.31 9.35 14.30
CA LEU A 155 11.64 10.77 14.24
C LEU A 155 10.45 11.69 14.51
N ALA A 156 9.24 11.27 14.12
CA ALA A 156 8.02 12.08 14.18
C ALA A 156 6.91 11.47 15.04
N ASP A 157 7.07 10.23 15.54
CA ASP A 157 6.03 9.47 16.24
C ASP A 157 4.74 9.30 15.43
N GLU A 158 4.90 9.22 14.10
CA GLU A 158 3.83 9.07 13.12
C GLU A 158 4.10 7.89 12.19
N VAL A 159 3.01 7.35 11.64
CA VAL A 159 3.02 6.33 10.59
C VAL A 159 2.29 6.89 9.38
N TRP A 160 2.88 6.74 8.19
CA TRP A 160 2.19 7.11 6.95
C TRP A 160 1.08 6.11 6.66
N VAL A 161 -0.12 6.60 6.41
CA VAL A 161 -1.25 5.75 6.02
C VAL A 161 -0.97 5.17 4.64
N LEU A 162 -0.70 3.87 4.55
CA LEU A 162 -0.28 3.22 3.30
C LEU A 162 -0.68 1.74 3.29
N GLY A 163 -1.64 1.37 2.43
CA GLY A 163 -2.05 -0.02 2.24
C GLY A 163 -1.23 -0.70 1.13
N THR A 164 -0.02 -1.18 1.42
CA THR A 164 0.87 -1.69 0.37
C THR A 164 0.34 -2.94 -0.33
N CYS A 165 -0.60 -3.70 0.26
CA CYS A 165 -1.18 -4.85 -0.45
C CYS A 165 -1.97 -4.46 -1.72
N LEU A 166 -2.37 -3.18 -1.87
CA LEU A 166 -2.91 -2.65 -3.13
C LEU A 166 -1.87 -2.69 -4.26
N LEU A 167 -0.60 -2.55 -3.91
CA LEU A 167 0.51 -2.43 -4.84
C LEU A 167 0.89 -3.75 -5.51
N PHE A 168 0.38 -4.89 -5.01
CA PHE A 168 0.52 -6.19 -5.68
C PHE A 168 0.14 -6.13 -7.17
N ILE A 169 -0.88 -5.34 -7.52
CA ILE A 169 -1.29 -5.17 -8.92
C ILE A 169 -0.17 -4.59 -9.78
N LEU A 170 0.56 -3.60 -9.26
CA LEU A 170 1.66 -2.94 -9.96
C LEU A 170 2.92 -3.80 -9.99
N ASP A 171 3.18 -4.52 -8.90
CA ASP A 171 4.29 -5.46 -8.82
C ASP A 171 4.14 -6.63 -9.80
N TYR A 172 2.90 -7.04 -10.07
CA TYR A 172 2.60 -8.00 -11.11
C TYR A 172 2.78 -7.37 -12.51
N SER A 173 2.23 -6.18 -12.73
CA SER A 173 2.46 -5.41 -13.95
C SER A 173 2.03 -3.95 -13.80
N THR A 174 2.98 -3.02 -13.99
CA THR A 174 2.70 -1.57 -13.96
C THR A 174 1.71 -1.13 -15.04
N ALA A 175 1.60 -1.88 -16.14
CA ALA A 175 0.69 -1.59 -17.25
C ALA A 175 -0.81 -1.79 -16.91
N LEU A 176 -1.14 -2.33 -15.74
CA LEU A 176 -2.53 -2.53 -15.30
C LEU A 176 -3.20 -1.26 -14.75
N ILE A 177 -2.41 -0.21 -14.51
CA ILE A 177 -2.83 1.10 -13.98
C ILE A 177 -2.24 2.19 -14.88
N ASP A 178 -3.06 3.20 -15.20
CA ASP A 178 -2.64 4.34 -16.02
C ASP A 178 -2.16 5.49 -15.11
N PHE A 179 -0.84 5.62 -14.95
CA PHE A 179 -0.21 6.68 -14.13
C PHE A 179 -0.37 8.10 -14.71
N ALA A 180 -0.79 8.27 -15.96
CA ALA A 180 -1.07 9.59 -16.53
C ALA A 180 -2.43 10.14 -16.08
N GLY A 181 -3.29 9.28 -15.53
CA GLY A 181 -4.65 9.59 -15.13
C GLY A 181 -4.72 10.61 -14.00
N ILE A 182 -3.92 10.47 -12.94
CA ILE A 182 -3.98 11.36 -11.78
C ILE A 182 -3.21 12.66 -11.96
N GLU A 183 -2.08 12.71 -12.68
CA GLU A 183 -1.36 13.97 -12.90
C GLU A 183 -2.27 15.04 -13.51
N SER A 184 -3.11 14.65 -14.48
CA SER A 184 -4.11 15.52 -15.09
C SER A 184 -5.23 15.93 -14.12
N LYS A 185 -5.62 15.06 -13.18
CA LYS A 185 -6.65 15.30 -12.14
C LYS A 185 -6.13 16.07 -10.92
N LEU A 186 -4.83 16.07 -10.66
CA LEU A 186 -4.18 16.80 -9.55
C LEU A 186 -3.86 18.26 -9.92
N LEU A 187 -3.69 18.53 -11.21
CA LEU A 187 -3.33 19.85 -11.76
C LEU A 187 -4.54 20.66 -12.28
N GLY A 188 -5.72 20.05 -12.35
CA GLY A 188 -7.00 20.69 -12.69
C GLY A 188 -7.83 21.02 -11.45
#